data_AF-A0A946XMD0-F1
#
_entry.id   AF-A0A946XMD0-F1
#
_cell.length_a   1.000
_cell.length_b   1.000
_cell.length_c   1.000
_cell.angle_alpha   90.00
_cell.angle_beta   90.00
_cell.angle_gamma   90.00
#
_symmetry.space_group_name_H-M   'P 1'
#
loop_
_entity.id
_entity.type
_entity.pdbx_description
1 polymer ?
#
loop_
_entity_poly.entity_id
_entity_poly.type
_entity_poly.pdbx_seq_one_letter_code
_entity_poly.pdbx_strand_id
1 'polypeptide(L)'
;MTTVFEDFSSHTAPPGHVTFTVLDQKQSGHSVIIASADYLSVVRTTKLAISGISAADAFKGAIEIIRRSVNCTGEMCMCEDNGLLYAFISALLKHRDKQTRKSLAANIRSSLKKNGSAHIILFIPPAGPSSWLIAGPSIIGQLH
;
A
#
# COMPACT_ATOMS: atom_id res chain seq x y z
N MET A 1 27.41 4.08 3.74
CA MET A 1 26.33 3.48 4.54
C MET A 1 25.52 2.59 3.62
N THR A 2 25.30 1.36 4.06
CA THR A 2 24.78 0.23 3.30
C THR A 2 23.32 0.47 2.92
N THR A 3 23.04 0.49 1.61
CA THR A 3 21.69 0.42 1.06
C THR A 3 21.02 -0.83 1.62
N VAL A 4 19.99 -0.68 2.45
CA VAL A 4 19.22 -1.82 2.94
C VAL A 4 18.30 -2.25 1.82
N PHE A 5 18.74 -3.26 1.07
CA PHE A 5 17.88 -4.06 0.21
C PHE A 5 17.06 -4.97 1.11
N GLU A 6 15.85 -4.56 1.48
CA GLU A 6 14.92 -5.45 2.16
C GLU A 6 14.18 -6.29 1.12
N ASP A 7 14.39 -7.60 1.17
CA ASP A 7 13.54 -8.55 0.45
C ASP A 7 12.15 -8.56 1.12
N PHE A 8 11.24 -7.76 0.57
CA PHE A 8 9.88 -7.62 1.10
C PHE A 8 9.00 -8.85 0.89
N SER A 9 9.47 -9.87 0.15
CA SER A 9 8.78 -11.17 0.09
C SER A 9 8.85 -11.93 1.42
N SER A 10 9.79 -11.57 2.31
CA SER A 10 10.00 -12.20 3.62
C SER A 10 9.29 -11.51 4.80
N HIS A 11 8.71 -10.32 4.57
CA HIS A 11 8.15 -9.50 5.64
C HIS A 11 6.64 -9.69 5.76
N THR A 12 6.23 -10.70 6.52
CA THR A 12 4.82 -10.80 6.93
C THR A 12 4.44 -9.60 7.78
N ALA A 13 3.34 -8.92 7.45
CA ALA A 13 2.78 -7.88 8.31
C ALA A 13 2.62 -8.43 9.75
N PRO A 14 2.98 -7.67 10.80
CA PRO A 14 2.83 -8.11 12.18
C PRO A 14 1.36 -8.46 12.49
N PRO A 15 1.09 -9.41 13.40
CA PRO A 15 -0.27 -9.67 13.85
C PRO A 15 -0.99 -8.39 14.26
N GLY A 16 -2.27 -8.26 13.87
CA GLY A 16 -3.06 -7.07 14.17
C GLY A 16 -2.69 -5.83 13.35
N HIS A 17 -1.85 -5.91 12.32
CA HIS A 17 -1.47 -4.77 11.48
C HIS A 17 -1.80 -4.99 9.99
N VAL A 18 -2.00 -3.88 9.29
CA VAL A 18 -2.06 -3.82 7.82
C VAL A 18 -0.81 -3.11 7.32
N THR A 19 -0.06 -3.75 6.44
CA THR A 19 1.14 -3.18 5.80
C THR A 19 0.84 -2.87 4.34
N PHE A 20 1.15 -1.64 3.93
CA PHE A 20 1.15 -1.19 2.54
C PHE A 20 2.58 -1.03 2.08
N THR A 21 2.97 -1.78 1.05
CA THR A 21 4.30 -1.72 0.46
C THR A 21 4.18 -1.24 -0.97
N VAL A 22 5.09 -0.37 -1.40
CA VAL A 22 5.30 -0.02 -2.80
C VAL A 22 6.68 -0.50 -3.24
N LEU A 23 6.74 -1.11 -4.43
CA LEU A 23 7.98 -1.58 -5.06
C LEU A 23 8.17 -0.93 -6.43
N ASP A 24 9.40 -0.50 -6.73
CA ASP A 24 9.85 -0.15 -8.07
C ASP A 24 10.35 -1.38 -8.85
N GLN A 25 10.92 -1.13 -10.03
CA GLN A 25 11.45 -2.17 -10.93
C GLN A 25 12.69 -2.88 -10.41
N LYS A 26 13.45 -2.22 -9.53
CA LYS A 26 14.65 -2.78 -8.90
C LYS A 26 14.30 -3.49 -7.59
N GLN A 27 13.00 -3.67 -7.32
CA GLN A 27 12.47 -4.16 -6.04
C GLN A 27 12.88 -3.28 -4.85
N SER A 28 13.28 -2.04 -5.10
CA SER A 28 13.45 -1.04 -4.06
C SER A 28 12.08 -0.50 -3.69
N GLY A 29 11.84 -0.33 -2.39
CA GLY A 29 10.50 -0.07 -1.91
C GLY A 29 10.42 0.74 -0.64
N HIS A 30 9.20 1.12 -0.31
CA HIS A 30 8.86 1.76 0.95
C HIS A 30 7.60 1.09 1.50
N SER A 31 7.56 0.91 2.82
CA SER A 31 6.44 0.28 3.51
C SER A 31 5.90 1.19 4.60
N VAL A 32 4.58 1.28 4.70
CA VAL A 32 3.90 1.95 5.81
C VAL A 32 2.95 0.96 6.47
N ILE A 33 2.91 0.99 7.80
CA ILE A 33 2.15 0.05 8.62
C ILE A 33 1.12 0.83 9.42
N ILE A 34 -0.08 0.24 9.57
CA ILE A 34 -1.14 0.77 10.43
C ILE A 34 -1.75 -0.34 11.28
N ALA A 35 -2.03 -0.06 12.54
CA ALA A 35 -2.76 -0.98 13.40
C ALA A 35 -4.18 -1.21 12.87
N SER A 36 -4.66 -2.45 12.96
CA SER A 36 -5.99 -2.84 12.50
C SER A 36 -7.11 -2.04 13.18
N ALA A 37 -6.92 -1.66 14.44
CA ALA A 37 -7.84 -0.82 15.19
C ALA A 37 -7.99 0.58 14.59
N ASP A 38 -6.91 1.14 14.03
CA ASP A 38 -6.89 2.50 13.47
C ASP A 38 -7.28 2.54 12.00
N TYR A 39 -7.09 1.43 11.27
CA TYR A 39 -7.32 1.35 9.82
C TYR A 39 -8.70 1.87 9.40
N LEU A 40 -9.77 1.47 10.10
CA LEU A 40 -11.13 1.90 9.75
C LEU A 40 -11.34 3.41 9.92
N SER A 41 -10.70 4.00 10.94
CA SER A 41 -10.73 5.44 11.17
C SER A 41 -10.04 6.18 10.02
N VAL A 42 -8.82 5.76 9.65
CA VAL A 42 -8.07 6.38 8.56
C VAL A 42 -8.80 6.23 7.22
N VAL A 43 -9.40 5.07 6.93
CA VAL A 43 -10.23 4.89 5.71
C VAL A 43 -11.39 5.85 5.68
N ARG A 44 -12.09 6.05 6.80
CA ARG A 44 -13.22 6.97 6.88
C ARG A 44 -12.77 8.41 6.61
N THR A 45 -11.69 8.85 7.26
CA THR A 45 -11.12 10.19 7.08
C THR A 45 -10.68 10.41 5.63
N THR A 46 -9.97 9.45 5.05
CA THR A 46 -9.52 9.52 3.66
C THR A 46 -10.70 9.63 2.70
N LYS A 47 -11.72 8.78 2.90
CA LYS A 47 -12.91 8.76 2.06
C LYS A 47 -13.65 10.10 2.07
N LEU A 48 -13.73 10.77 3.22
CA LEU A 48 -14.32 12.10 3.34
C LEU A 48 -13.50 13.13 2.57
N ALA A 49 -12.18 13.14 2.75
CA ALA A 49 -11.27 14.06 2.08
C ALA A 49 -11.36 14.01 0.54
N ILE A 50 -11.56 12.80 -0.03
CA ILE A 50 -11.63 12.60 -1.50
C ILE A 50 -13.06 12.48 -2.05
N SER A 51 -14.08 12.79 -1.25
CA SER A 51 -15.50 12.58 -1.61
C SER A 51 -15.94 13.41 -2.81
N GLY A 52 -15.45 14.66 -2.92
CA GLY A 52 -15.71 15.57 -4.05
C GLY A 52 -14.70 15.48 -5.20
N ILE A 53 -13.68 14.63 -5.08
CA ILE A 53 -12.64 14.48 -6.10
C ILE A 53 -13.01 13.32 -7.03
N SER A 54 -12.86 13.55 -8.34
CA SER A 54 -13.07 12.53 -9.37
C SER A 54 -12.19 11.31 -9.08
N ALA A 55 -12.66 10.12 -9.45
CA ALA A 55 -11.87 8.91 -9.21
C ALA A 55 -10.54 8.93 -9.98
N ALA A 56 -10.54 9.49 -11.19
CA ALA A 56 -9.33 9.60 -11.99
C ALA A 56 -8.28 10.52 -11.35
N ASP A 57 -8.69 11.69 -10.86
CA ASP A 57 -7.77 12.68 -10.28
C ASP A 57 -7.26 12.25 -8.91
N ALA A 58 -8.15 11.74 -8.05
CA ALA A 58 -7.76 11.23 -6.74
C ALA A 58 -6.77 10.06 -6.88
N PHE A 59 -7.00 9.15 -7.83
CA PHE A 59 -6.08 8.05 -8.10
C PHE A 59 -4.74 8.55 -8.64
N LYS A 60 -4.76 9.48 -9.60
CA LYS A 60 -3.54 10.04 -10.20
C LYS A 60 -2.67 10.75 -9.16
N GLY A 61 -3.27 11.63 -8.35
CA GLY A 61 -2.54 12.36 -7.30
C GLY A 61 -1.96 11.44 -6.24
N ALA A 62 -2.71 10.40 -5.83
CA ALA A 62 -2.20 9.39 -4.91
C ALA A 62 -0.99 8.63 -5.48
N ILE A 63 -1.04 8.18 -6.73
CA ILE A 63 0.08 7.50 -7.39
C ILE A 63 1.30 8.40 -7.52
N GLU A 64 1.11 9.71 -7.73
CA GLU A 64 2.22 10.66 -7.77
C GLU A 64 2.93 10.78 -6.42
N ILE A 65 2.19 10.87 -5.32
CA ILE A 65 2.75 10.88 -3.96
C ILE A 65 3.53 9.58 -3.70
N ILE A 66 2.91 8.44 -4.01
CA ILE A 66 3.55 7.12 -3.81
C ILE A 66 4.82 6.99 -4.69
N ARG A 67 4.80 7.45 -5.95
CA ARG A 67 6.00 7.41 -6.81
C ARG A 67 7.15 8.23 -6.24
N ARG A 68 6.84 9.40 -5.70
CA ARG A 68 7.86 10.27 -5.08
C ARG A 68 8.52 9.56 -3.91
N SER A 69 7.79 8.80 -3.09
CA SER A 69 8.37 8.08 -1.96
C SER A 69 9.34 6.98 -2.38
N VAL A 70 9.09 6.26 -3.48
CA VAL A 70 10.00 5.20 -3.95
C VAL A 70 11.27 5.75 -4.59
N ASN A 71 11.17 6.90 -5.26
CA ASN A 71 12.31 7.56 -5.90
C ASN A 71 13.11 8.46 -4.94
N CYS A 72 12.64 8.59 -3.69
CA CYS A 72 13.26 9.44 -2.70
C CYS A 72 14.39 8.68 -2.01
N THR A 73 15.63 9.05 -2.33
CA THR A 73 16.84 8.44 -1.77
C THR A 73 17.71 9.51 -1.10
N GLY A 74 18.08 9.32 0.18
CA GLY A 74 19.05 10.15 0.90
C GLY A 74 18.53 10.82 2.19
N GLU A 75 19.40 11.56 2.87
CA GLU A 75 19.15 12.18 4.19
C GLU A 75 18.06 13.28 4.20
N MET A 76 17.67 13.81 3.03
CA MET A 76 16.61 14.82 2.90
C MET A 76 15.24 14.22 2.54
N CYS A 77 15.10 12.90 2.64
CA CYS A 77 13.86 12.24 2.29
C CYS A 77 12.79 12.42 3.38
N MET A 78 11.91 13.41 3.21
CA MET A 78 10.73 13.59 4.06
C MET A 78 9.58 12.73 3.52
N CYS A 79 9.70 11.41 3.64
CA CYS A 79 8.54 10.53 3.53
C CYS A 79 7.67 10.78 4.76
N GLU A 80 6.72 11.71 4.67
CA GLU A 80 5.69 11.80 5.70
C GLU A 80 4.85 10.52 5.64
N ASP A 81 5.10 9.58 6.55
CA ASP A 81 4.43 8.27 6.61
C ASP A 81 2.91 8.40 6.56
N ASN A 82 2.37 9.44 7.21
CA ASN A 82 0.94 9.75 7.18
C ASN A 82 0.45 10.11 5.78
N GLY A 83 1.12 11.04 5.09
CA GLY A 83 0.76 11.44 3.72
C GLY A 83 0.81 10.28 2.73
N LEU A 84 1.81 9.41 2.89
CA LEU A 84 1.95 8.20 2.09
C LEU A 84 0.83 7.17 2.39
N LEU A 85 0.47 6.95 3.66
CA LEU A 85 -0.64 6.08 4.02
C LEU A 85 -1.98 6.57 3.44
N TYR A 86 -2.26 7.87 3.54
CA TYR A 86 -3.44 8.50 2.93
C TYR A 86 -3.44 8.32 1.41
N ALA A 87 -2.27 8.40 0.76
CA ALA A 87 -2.14 8.14 -0.68
C ALA A 87 -2.46 6.68 -1.01
N PHE A 88 -1.92 5.69 -0.29
CA PHE A 88 -2.27 4.27 -0.49
C PHE A 88 -3.78 4.03 -0.38
N ILE A 89 -4.40 4.53 0.69
CA ILE A 89 -5.84 4.36 0.91
C ILE A 89 -6.66 5.07 -0.18
N SER A 90 -6.23 6.26 -0.60
CA SER A 90 -6.89 7.00 -1.70
C SER A 90 -6.82 6.23 -3.02
N ALA A 91 -5.63 5.69 -3.35
CA ALA A 91 -5.41 4.88 -4.54
C ALA A 91 -6.29 3.62 -4.52
N LEU A 92 -6.40 2.96 -3.36
CA LEU A 92 -7.27 1.79 -3.19
C LEU A 92 -8.76 2.14 -3.38
N LEU A 93 -9.23 3.20 -2.73
CA LEU A 93 -10.64 3.60 -2.78
C LEU A 93 -11.09 4.03 -4.18
N LYS A 94 -10.20 4.67 -4.95
CA LYS A 94 -10.49 5.24 -6.26
C LYS A 94 -9.87 4.47 -7.43
N HIS A 95 -9.30 3.29 -7.18
CA HIS A 95 -8.78 2.41 -8.22
C HIS A 95 -9.80 2.21 -9.34
N ARG A 96 -9.32 2.33 -10.59
CA ARG A 96 -10.18 2.27 -11.78
C ARG A 96 -10.81 0.90 -11.99
N ASP A 97 -10.04 -0.16 -11.76
CA ASP A 97 -10.59 -1.52 -11.76
C ASP A 97 -11.36 -1.80 -10.46
N LYS A 98 -12.68 -1.95 -10.61
CA LYS A 98 -13.62 -2.27 -9.54
C LYS A 98 -13.37 -3.66 -8.95
N GLN A 99 -12.89 -4.62 -9.74
CA GLN A 99 -12.67 -5.99 -9.28
C GLN A 99 -11.46 -6.05 -8.36
N THR A 100 -10.33 -5.47 -8.78
CA THR A 100 -9.15 -5.29 -7.92
C THR A 100 -9.50 -4.59 -6.61
N ARG A 101 -10.23 -3.47 -6.66
CA ARG A 101 -10.67 -2.75 -5.45
C ARG A 101 -11.50 -3.61 -4.50
N LYS A 102 -12.46 -4.38 -5.03
CA LYS A 102 -13.29 -5.28 -4.22
C LYS A 102 -12.45 -6.37 -3.56
N SER A 103 -11.53 -6.98 -4.31
CA SER A 103 -10.65 -8.02 -3.80
C SER A 103 -9.77 -7.50 -2.66
N LEU A 104 -9.13 -6.34 -2.85
CA LEU A 104 -8.29 -5.70 -1.83
C LEU A 104 -9.10 -5.38 -0.56
N ALA A 105 -10.27 -4.75 -0.70
CA ALA A 105 -11.12 -4.42 0.43
C ALA A 105 -11.64 -5.66 1.18
N ALA A 106 -11.95 -6.74 0.46
CA ALA A 106 -12.41 -7.99 1.06
C ALA A 106 -11.30 -8.67 1.88
N ASN A 107 -10.08 -8.74 1.34
CA ASN A 107 -8.93 -9.34 2.02
C ASN A 107 -8.55 -8.58 3.29
N ILE A 108 -8.51 -7.24 3.23
CA ILE A 108 -8.26 -6.41 4.41
C ILE A 108 -9.33 -6.69 5.48
N ARG A 109 -10.61 -6.61 5.12
CA ARG A 109 -11.72 -6.88 6.06
C ARG A 109 -11.66 -8.28 6.67
N SER A 110 -11.32 -9.28 5.87
CA SER A 110 -11.15 -10.67 6.35
C SER A 110 -10.04 -10.75 7.40
N SER A 111 -8.92 -10.09 7.14
CA SER A 111 -7.80 -10.02 8.06
C SER A 111 -8.17 -9.31 9.38
N LEU A 112 -8.78 -8.11 9.28
CA LEU A 112 -9.24 -7.35 10.45
C LEU A 112 -10.19 -8.16 11.34
N LYS A 113 -11.13 -8.92 10.75
CA LYS A 113 -12.07 -9.76 11.51
C LYS A 113 -11.39 -10.88 12.29
N LYS A 114 -10.30 -11.42 11.78
CA LYS A 114 -9.55 -12.52 12.39
C LYS A 114 -8.44 -12.03 13.33
N ASN A 115 -8.31 -10.71 13.50
CA ASN A 115 -7.14 -10.07 14.10
C ASN A 115 -5.82 -10.55 13.48
N GLY A 116 -5.87 -10.93 12.21
CA GLY A 116 -4.73 -11.38 11.43
C GLY A 116 -3.93 -10.20 10.90
N SER A 117 -2.95 -10.49 10.06
CA SER A 117 -2.19 -9.46 9.35
C SER A 117 -2.61 -9.39 7.88
N ALA A 118 -2.50 -8.22 7.27
CA ALA A 118 -2.76 -8.03 5.85
C ALA A 118 -1.57 -7.32 5.21
N HIS A 119 -1.04 -7.90 4.13
CA HIS A 119 0.07 -7.30 3.41
C HIS A 119 -0.33 -7.05 1.96
N ILE A 120 -0.23 -5.78 1.57
CA ILE A 120 -0.68 -5.28 0.28
C ILE A 120 0.51 -4.65 -0.41
N ILE A 121 0.79 -5.11 -1.62
CA ILE A 121 1.93 -4.67 -2.39
C ILE A 121 1.44 -3.97 -3.65
N LEU A 122 1.93 -2.77 -3.89
CA LEU A 122 1.74 -2.01 -5.11
C LEU A 122 3.02 -2.03 -5.93
N PHE A 123 2.97 -2.59 -7.13
CA PHE A 123 4.07 -2.54 -8.08
C PHE A 123 3.90 -1.34 -9.00
N ILE A 124 4.96 -0.52 -9.09
CA ILE A 124 4.99 0.65 -9.96
C ILE A 124 5.96 0.41 -11.13
N PRO A 125 5.44 0.02 -12.31
CA PRO A 125 6.27 -0.16 -13.50
C PRO A 125 6.77 1.19 -14.06
N PRO A 126 7.83 1.18 -14.91
CA PRO A 126 8.39 2.39 -15.53
C PRO A 126 7.37 3.04 -16.46
N ALA A 127 6.65 2.19 -17.18
CA ALA A 127 5.62 2.52 -18.13
C ALA A 127 4.46 1.52 -17.94
N GLY A 128 3.24 1.99 -18.17
CA GLY A 128 2.03 1.17 -18.03
C GLY A 128 1.34 1.27 -16.66
N PRO A 129 0.27 0.48 -16.47
CA PRO A 129 -0.58 0.56 -15.28
C PRO A 129 0.08 -0.10 -14.07
N SER A 130 -0.04 0.54 -12.90
CA SER A 130 0.34 -0.08 -11.62
C SER A 130 -0.50 -1.31 -11.33
N SER A 131 0.09 -2.32 -10.68
CA SER A 131 -0.58 -3.55 -10.30
C SER A 131 -0.53 -3.76 -8.78
N TRP A 132 -1.57 -4.41 -8.25
CA TRP A 132 -1.68 -4.70 -6.82
C TRP A 132 -1.60 -6.21 -6.61
N LEU A 133 -0.84 -6.61 -5.60
CA LEU A 133 -0.75 -7.97 -5.11
C LEU A 133 -1.15 -8.01 -3.64
N ILE A 134 -1.78 -9.12 -3.25
CA ILE A 134 -2.14 -9.39 -1.87
C ILE A 134 -1.28 -10.58 -1.43
N ALA A 135 -0.33 -10.33 -0.54
CA ALA A 135 0.39 -11.40 0.12
C ALA A 135 -0.46 -11.83 1.34
N GLY A 136 -1.00 -13.04 1.28
CA GLY A 136 -1.60 -13.65 2.45
C GLY A 136 -0.50 -14.04 3.46
N PRO A 137 -0.84 -14.18 4.76
CA PRO A 137 0.11 -14.63 5.78
C PRO A 137 0.71 -16.04 5.53
N SER A 138 0.24 -16.76 4.52
CA SER A 138 0.67 -18.12 4.16
C SER A 138 1.16 -18.29 2.72
N ILE A 139 1.51 -17.21 2.00
CA ILE A 139 2.18 -17.30 0.69
C ILE A 139 3.70 -17.13 0.87
N ILE A 140 4.32 -17.93 1.73
CA ILE A 140 5.78 -18.09 1.80
C ILE A 140 6.07 -19.57 2.05
N GLY A 141 5.76 -20.39 1.06
CA GLY A 141 6.06 -21.82 1.08
C GLY A 141 6.13 -22.48 -0.29
N GLN A 142 5.97 -21.74 -1.38
CA GLN A 142 5.95 -22.31 -2.74
C GLN A 142 6.59 -21.40 -3.80
N LEU A 143 7.72 -20.79 -3.46
CA LEU A 143 8.69 -20.30 -4.45
C LEU A 143 10.06 -20.83 -4.03
N HIS A 144 10.26 -22.12 -4.30
CA HIS A 144 11.56 -22.77 -4.37
C HIS A 144 11.81 -23.14 -5.83
#